data_AF-A0A835GRC4-F1
#
_entry.id   AF-A0A835GRC4-F1
#
_cell.length_a   1.000
_cell.length_b   1.000
_cell.length_c   1.000
_cell.angle_alpha   90.00
_cell.angle_beta   90.00
_cell.angle_gamma   90.00
#
_symmetry.space_group_name_H-M   'P 1'
#
loop_
_entity.id
_entity.type
_entity.pdbx_description
1 polymer ?
#
loop_
_entity_poly.entity_id
_entity_poly.type
_entity_poly.pdbx_seq_one_letter_code
_entity_poly.pdbx_strand_id
1 'polypeptide(L)'
;MQAFPSAVRRLCFKKMGGKTLHSQARTLALKVLKYFEDEKSNKTYLIPVDKALKRACAATGISKATLLRIKNEAKKTDTQTINPRKKKKQRTNKIELDGFDLCALRNIVDSFYTVRKEIPTLKKILAVAKADINFPGEKTTLRRILVNYLGYKFKKCKNARRVLMQKPDIAAWRARYLRRKKENSELGADKKPAIQSITASDWKKEVNHIERLEKEYWEKDRLGEMHQREFIISFGGEETSSSESESESENEDMMDGIEAISYSDNE
;
A
#
# COMPACT_ATOMS: atom_id res chain seq x y z
N MET A 1 -50.08 65.88 23.40
CA MET A 1 -49.75 64.55 23.93
C MET A 1 -50.20 63.51 22.90
N GLN A 2 -49.28 62.96 22.11
CA GLN A 2 -49.60 61.86 21.18
C GLN A 2 -49.03 60.57 21.76
N ALA A 3 -49.91 59.63 22.05
CA ALA A 3 -49.59 58.32 22.58
C ALA A 3 -48.95 57.45 21.48
N PHE A 4 -47.76 56.92 21.74
CA PHE A 4 -47.14 55.90 20.90
C PHE A 4 -47.83 54.54 21.13
N PRO A 5 -48.15 53.76 20.08
CA PRO A 5 -48.73 52.43 20.25
C PRO A 5 -47.71 51.48 20.90
N SER A 6 -47.99 51.10 22.15
CA SER A 6 -47.30 50.05 22.89
C SER A 6 -47.71 48.68 22.35
N ALA A 7 -46.96 48.16 21.38
CA ALA A 7 -47.05 46.76 20.98
C ALA A 7 -45.72 46.25 20.41
N VAL A 8 -44.64 46.38 21.19
CA VAL A 8 -43.43 45.58 20.93
C VAL A 8 -43.75 44.15 21.38
N ARG A 9 -44.10 43.28 20.42
CA ARG A 9 -44.17 41.83 20.66
C ARG A 9 -42.83 41.40 21.27
N ARG A 10 -42.84 41.01 22.55
CA ARG A 10 -41.69 40.39 23.20
C ARG A 10 -41.42 39.06 22.53
N LEU A 11 -40.41 39.00 21.66
CA LEU A 11 -39.73 37.75 21.33
C LEU A 11 -39.04 37.28 22.62
N CYS A 12 -39.73 36.47 23.41
CA CYS A 12 -39.15 35.82 24.58
C CYS A 12 -38.18 34.74 24.10
N PHE A 13 -36.93 35.12 23.84
CA PHE A 13 -35.87 34.13 23.64
C PHE A 13 -35.71 33.32 24.93
N LYS A 14 -35.84 31.99 24.83
CA LYS A 14 -35.64 31.08 25.96
C LYS A 14 -34.25 31.32 26.54
N LYS A 15 -34.16 31.67 27.83
CA LYS A 15 -32.87 31.85 28.52
C LYS A 15 -32.04 30.57 28.40
N MET A 16 -30.76 30.72 28.09
CA MET A 16 -29.78 29.62 28.03
C MET A 16 -29.46 29.14 29.45
N GLY A 17 -30.41 28.51 30.15
CA GLY A 17 -30.19 27.94 31.47
C GLY A 17 -29.35 26.65 31.39
N GLY A 18 -28.36 26.51 32.27
CA GLY A 18 -27.64 25.24 32.51
C GLY A 18 -26.55 24.84 31.50
N LYS A 19 -26.21 25.69 30.52
CA LYS A 19 -25.14 25.38 29.54
C LYS A 19 -23.93 26.29 29.72
N THR A 20 -22.75 25.70 29.90
CA THR A 20 -21.48 26.44 29.91
C THR A 20 -21.25 27.10 28.55
N LEU A 21 -21.16 28.44 28.52
CA LEU A 21 -20.78 29.17 27.31
C LEU A 21 -19.33 28.81 26.94
N HIS A 22 -19.04 28.58 25.66
CA HIS A 22 -17.65 28.33 25.22
C HIS A 22 -16.87 29.66 25.10
N SER A 23 -15.54 29.61 25.08
CA SER A 23 -14.65 30.79 25.07
C SER A 23 -15.02 31.80 23.98
N GLN A 24 -15.22 31.34 22.74
CA GLN A 24 -15.61 32.19 21.61
C GLN A 24 -16.94 32.93 21.84
N ALA A 25 -17.94 32.26 22.45
CA ALA A 25 -19.23 32.86 22.76
C ALA A 25 -19.10 33.92 23.87
N ARG A 26 -18.23 33.70 24.86
CA ARG A 26 -17.93 34.69 25.90
C ARG A 26 -17.25 35.92 25.30
N THR A 27 -16.27 35.74 24.42
CA THR A 27 -15.61 36.85 23.72
C THR A 27 -16.61 37.66 22.89
N LEU A 28 -17.52 36.99 22.17
CA LEU A 28 -18.55 37.66 21.38
C LEU A 28 -19.52 38.44 22.28
N ALA A 29 -19.98 37.83 23.38
CA ALA A 29 -20.84 38.50 24.35
C ALA A 29 -20.19 39.75 24.95
N LEU A 30 -18.90 39.67 25.30
CA LEU A 30 -18.12 40.80 25.81
C LEU A 30 -17.99 41.93 24.77
N LYS A 31 -17.74 41.62 23.49
CA LYS A 31 -17.68 42.63 22.43
C LYS A 31 -18.99 43.37 22.25
N VAL A 32 -20.10 42.62 22.25
CA VAL A 32 -21.45 43.19 22.13
C VAL A 32 -21.77 44.07 23.33
N LEU A 33 -21.43 43.64 24.54
CA LEU A 33 -21.65 44.40 25.76
C LEU A 33 -20.87 45.72 25.76
N LYS A 34 -19.57 45.69 25.42
CA LYS A 34 -18.75 46.90 25.28
C LYS A 34 -19.34 47.89 24.26
N TYR A 35 -19.76 47.40 23.10
CA TYR A 35 -20.37 48.25 22.07
C TYR A 35 -21.59 49.04 22.59
N PHE A 36 -22.45 48.39 23.39
CA PHE A 36 -23.62 49.06 23.97
C PHE A 36 -23.28 49.96 25.16
N GLU A 37 -22.24 49.65 25.94
CA GLU A 37 -21.72 50.54 26.99
C GLU A 37 -21.13 51.83 26.40
N ASP A 38 -20.46 51.74 25.26
CA ASP A 38 -19.94 52.90 24.53
C ASP A 38 -21.10 53.79 24.02
N GLU A 39 -22.15 53.20 23.45
CA GLU A 39 -23.36 53.95 23.04
C GLU A 39 -24.06 54.61 24.24
N LYS A 40 -24.11 53.93 25.39
CA LYS A 40 -24.67 54.48 26.64
C LYS A 40 -23.85 55.68 27.13
N SER A 41 -22.52 55.58 27.09
CA SER A 41 -21.62 56.64 27.55
C SER A 41 -21.68 57.88 26.66
N ASN A 42 -21.75 57.67 25.35
CA ASN A 42 -21.84 58.74 24.34
C ASN A 42 -23.25 59.34 24.22
N LYS A 43 -24.25 58.77 24.92
CA LYS A 43 -25.68 59.14 24.89
C LYS A 43 -26.26 59.26 23.47
N THR A 44 -25.63 58.60 22.50
CA THR A 44 -25.93 58.69 21.07
C THR A 44 -25.66 57.35 20.42
N TYR A 45 -26.38 57.05 19.34
CA TYR A 45 -26.16 55.83 18.57
C TYR A 45 -25.04 56.03 17.56
N LEU A 46 -23.97 55.23 17.66
CA LEU A 46 -22.87 55.27 16.71
C LEU A 46 -23.32 54.83 15.31
N ILE A 47 -24.28 53.90 15.25
CA ILE A 47 -24.93 53.45 14.01
C ILE A 47 -26.45 53.55 14.18
N PRO A 48 -27.16 54.22 13.25
CA PRO A 48 -28.62 54.34 13.29
C PRO A 48 -29.33 53.00 13.42
N VAL A 49 -30.43 52.98 14.18
CA VAL A 49 -31.22 51.77 14.48
C VAL A 49 -31.75 51.10 13.21
N ASP A 50 -32.08 51.89 12.18
CA ASP A 50 -32.56 51.39 10.89
C ASP A 50 -31.53 50.47 10.20
N LYS A 51 -30.24 50.68 10.46
CA LYS A 51 -29.13 49.93 9.86
C LYS A 51 -28.72 48.75 10.73
N ALA A 52 -29.70 47.94 11.17
CA ALA A 52 -29.52 46.82 12.10
C ALA A 52 -28.38 45.85 11.73
N LEU A 53 -28.18 45.56 10.44
CA LEU A 53 -27.12 44.64 10.00
C LEU A 53 -25.72 45.24 10.18
N LYS A 54 -25.53 46.52 9.84
CA LYS A 54 -24.24 47.20 10.05
C LYS A 54 -23.92 47.33 11.53
N ARG A 55 -24.94 47.58 12.36
CA ARG A 55 -24.83 47.62 13.82
C ARG A 55 -24.42 46.26 14.40
N ALA A 56 -25.04 45.18 13.95
CA ALA A 56 -24.67 43.82 14.36
C ALA A 56 -23.23 43.45 13.95
N CYS A 57 -22.78 43.85 12.74
CA CYS A 57 -21.38 43.68 12.33
C CYS A 57 -20.41 44.40 13.27
N ALA A 58 -20.70 45.66 13.62
CA ALA A 58 -19.86 46.45 14.52
C ALA A 58 -19.81 45.85 15.93
N ALA A 59 -20.96 45.45 16.49
CA ALA A 59 -21.05 44.91 17.83
C ALA A 59 -20.42 43.50 17.97
N THR A 60 -20.55 42.64 16.95
CA THR A 60 -20.08 41.26 17.01
C THR A 60 -18.68 41.06 16.43
N GLY A 61 -18.23 41.96 15.54
CA GLY A 61 -17.00 41.82 14.75
C GLY A 61 -17.10 40.74 13.65
N ILE A 62 -18.31 40.29 13.30
CA ILE A 62 -18.54 39.27 12.26
C ILE A 62 -18.82 39.94 10.91
N SER A 63 -18.28 39.37 9.84
CA SER A 63 -18.48 39.90 8.49
C SER A 63 -19.96 39.90 8.06
N LYS A 64 -20.34 40.92 7.28
CA LYS A 64 -21.68 41.08 6.71
C LYS A 64 -22.17 39.81 6.01
N ALA A 65 -21.31 39.16 5.22
CA ALA A 65 -21.64 37.92 4.51
C ALA A 65 -22.00 36.77 5.47
N THR A 66 -21.28 36.64 6.57
CA THR A 66 -21.53 35.58 7.57
C THR A 66 -22.84 35.81 8.31
N LEU A 67 -23.13 37.04 8.74
CA LEU A 67 -24.40 37.36 9.38
C LEU A 67 -25.59 37.19 8.43
N LEU A 68 -25.44 37.54 7.15
CA LEU A 68 -26.47 37.28 6.13
C LEU A 68 -26.70 35.79 5.94
N ARG A 69 -25.64 34.98 5.89
CA ARG A 69 -25.74 33.53 5.82
C ARG A 69 -26.51 32.98 7.02
N ILE A 70 -26.12 33.37 8.24
CA ILE A 70 -26.81 32.97 9.48
C ILE A 70 -28.28 33.41 9.47
N LYS A 71 -28.57 34.66 9.06
CA LYS A 71 -29.94 35.18 8.95
C LYS A 71 -30.79 34.37 7.98
N ASN A 72 -30.23 34.02 6.82
CA ASN A 72 -30.93 33.25 5.80
C ASN A 72 -31.10 31.78 6.19
N GLU A 73 -30.12 31.21 6.88
CA GLU A 73 -30.22 29.86 7.44
C GLU A 73 -31.28 29.79 8.55
N ALA A 74 -31.31 30.78 9.46
CA ALA A 74 -32.31 30.89 10.52
C ALA A 74 -33.75 31.08 9.98
N LYS A 75 -33.92 31.73 8.82
CA LYS A 75 -35.23 31.81 8.14
C LYS A 75 -35.72 30.48 7.60
N LYS A 76 -34.80 29.56 7.26
CA LYS A 76 -35.14 28.24 6.70
C LYS A 76 -35.45 27.21 7.78
N THR A 77 -34.92 27.38 8.98
CA THR A 77 -35.17 26.51 10.14
C THR A 77 -35.95 27.32 11.18
N ASP A 78 -37.27 27.14 11.23
CA ASP A 78 -38.17 27.95 12.09
C ASP A 78 -37.81 27.86 13.59
N THR A 79 -37.07 26.84 14.01
CA THR A 79 -36.52 26.75 15.36
C THR A 79 -35.19 25.98 15.39
N GLN A 80 -34.17 26.62 15.98
CA GLN A 80 -32.94 26.03 16.54
C GLN A 80 -31.81 25.61 15.56
N THR A 81 -30.69 26.32 15.72
CA THR A 81 -29.30 25.89 15.53
C THR A 81 -28.93 25.16 14.23
N ILE A 82 -28.27 25.90 13.34
CA ILE A 82 -27.51 25.34 12.23
C ILE A 82 -26.35 24.53 12.79
N ASN A 83 -26.41 23.20 12.64
CA ASN A 83 -25.27 22.34 12.93
C ASN A 83 -24.09 22.71 12.02
N PRO A 84 -22.91 23.06 12.59
CA PRO A 84 -21.74 23.38 11.80
C PRO A 84 -21.28 22.11 11.08
N ARG A 85 -21.65 22.00 9.80
CA ARG A 85 -21.17 21.02 8.82
C ARG A 85 -21.39 19.55 9.21
N LYS A 86 -22.39 18.90 8.61
CA LYS A 86 -22.50 17.42 8.62
C LYS A 86 -21.13 16.83 8.21
N LYS A 87 -20.57 15.91 9.01
CA LYS A 87 -19.32 15.21 8.67
C LYS A 87 -19.45 14.65 7.26
N LYS A 88 -18.52 14.98 6.35
CA LYS A 88 -18.52 14.42 5.00
C LYS A 88 -18.50 12.90 5.12
N LYS A 89 -19.43 12.20 4.47
CA LYS A 89 -19.37 10.73 4.36
C LYS A 89 -18.03 10.38 3.72
N GLN A 90 -17.21 9.62 4.43
CA GLN A 90 -15.98 9.06 3.86
C GLN A 90 -16.37 8.02 2.81
N ARG A 91 -15.69 8.02 1.66
CA ARG A 91 -15.90 6.98 0.64
C ARG A 91 -15.35 5.65 1.20
N THR A 92 -16.22 4.67 1.36
CA THR A 92 -15.84 3.31 1.73
C THR A 92 -15.44 2.53 0.48
N ASN A 93 -14.25 2.80 -0.06
CA ASN A 93 -13.71 2.02 -1.19
C ASN A 93 -13.14 0.67 -0.72
N LYS A 94 -13.85 -0.04 0.16
CA LYS A 94 -13.43 -1.36 0.61
C LYS A 94 -13.99 -2.36 -0.39
N ILE A 95 -13.13 -2.85 -1.27
CA ILE A 95 -13.46 -4.02 -2.10
C ILE A 95 -13.40 -5.21 -1.15
N GLU A 96 -14.57 -5.78 -0.87
CA GLU A 96 -14.66 -7.07 -0.18
C GLU A 96 -14.34 -8.15 -1.19
N LEU A 97 -13.30 -8.91 -0.90
CA LEU A 97 -12.95 -10.13 -1.63
C LEU A 97 -13.12 -11.29 -0.68
N ASP A 98 -13.76 -12.35 -1.17
CA ASP A 98 -13.93 -13.58 -0.40
C ASP A 98 -12.66 -14.45 -0.45
N GLY A 99 -12.56 -15.44 0.43
CA GLY A 99 -11.47 -16.41 0.44
C GLY A 99 -11.30 -17.13 -0.91
N PHE A 100 -12.41 -17.34 -1.62
CA PHE A 100 -12.40 -17.90 -2.98
C PHE A 100 -11.69 -16.98 -3.98
N ASP A 101 -12.00 -15.70 -4.01
CA ASP A 101 -11.38 -14.72 -4.92
C ASP A 101 -9.88 -14.58 -4.65
N LEU A 102 -9.49 -14.62 -3.36
CA LEU A 102 -8.09 -14.61 -2.94
C LEU A 102 -7.34 -15.85 -3.44
N CYS A 103 -7.97 -17.02 -3.38
CA CYS A 103 -7.41 -18.26 -3.91
C CYS A 103 -7.28 -18.21 -5.45
N ALA A 104 -8.31 -17.72 -6.14
CA ALA A 104 -8.30 -17.56 -7.58
C ALA A 104 -7.20 -16.58 -8.04
N LEU A 105 -7.02 -15.45 -7.35
CA LEU A 105 -5.92 -14.51 -7.61
C LEU A 105 -4.55 -15.15 -7.42
N ARG A 106 -4.38 -15.99 -6.39
CA ARG A 106 -3.16 -16.75 -6.16
C ARG A 106 -2.87 -17.71 -7.31
N ASN A 107 -3.89 -18.46 -7.76
CA ASN A 107 -3.76 -19.37 -8.89
C ASN A 107 -3.43 -18.65 -10.21
N ILE A 108 -4.01 -17.47 -10.45
CA ILE A 108 -3.66 -16.64 -11.60
C ILE A 108 -2.17 -16.30 -11.56
N VAL A 109 -1.65 -15.83 -10.42
CA VAL A 109 -0.23 -15.51 -10.28
C VAL A 109 0.64 -16.75 -10.53
N ASP A 110 0.27 -17.89 -9.96
CA ASP A 110 1.02 -19.14 -10.11
C ASP A 110 0.99 -19.64 -11.57
N SER A 111 -0.11 -19.42 -12.30
CA SER A 111 -0.25 -19.78 -13.72
C SER A 111 0.75 -19.08 -14.65
N PHE A 112 1.18 -17.86 -14.29
CA PHE A 112 2.21 -17.14 -15.06
C PHE A 112 3.55 -17.87 -15.03
N TYR A 113 3.90 -18.49 -13.90
CA TYR A 113 5.14 -19.23 -13.75
C TYR A 113 5.04 -20.68 -14.26
N THR A 114 3.90 -21.34 -14.07
CA THR A 114 3.74 -22.76 -14.42
C THR A 114 3.38 -22.94 -15.88
N VAL A 115 2.35 -22.26 -16.37
CA VAL A 115 1.78 -22.42 -17.71
C VAL A 115 2.42 -21.46 -18.70
N ARG A 116 2.42 -20.16 -18.39
CA ARG A 116 2.86 -19.13 -19.36
C ARG A 116 4.38 -18.99 -19.44
N LYS A 117 5.12 -19.43 -18.41
CA LYS A 117 6.58 -19.24 -18.28
C LYS A 117 7.01 -17.77 -18.46
N GLU A 118 6.19 -16.85 -17.96
CA GLU A 118 6.43 -15.42 -18.00
C GLU A 118 6.51 -14.84 -16.59
N ILE A 119 7.20 -13.71 -16.44
CA ILE A 119 7.17 -12.97 -15.17
C ILE A 119 5.82 -12.27 -15.02
N PRO A 120 5.06 -12.56 -13.95
CA PRO A 120 3.81 -11.88 -13.70
C PRO A 120 4.06 -10.40 -13.40
N THR A 121 3.54 -9.54 -14.25
CA THR A 121 3.48 -8.10 -13.99
C THR A 121 2.08 -7.72 -13.53
N LEU A 122 1.97 -6.59 -12.81
CA LEU A 122 0.66 -6.20 -12.30
C LEU A 122 -0.38 -5.91 -13.39
N LYS A 123 0.07 -5.42 -14.55
CA LYS A 123 -0.81 -5.19 -15.70
C LYS A 123 -1.34 -6.51 -16.25
N LYS A 124 -0.46 -7.50 -16.42
CA LYS A 124 -0.83 -8.83 -16.91
C LYS A 124 -1.76 -9.56 -15.93
N ILE A 125 -1.43 -9.55 -14.64
CA ILE A 125 -2.30 -10.13 -13.60
C ILE A 125 -3.66 -9.43 -13.59
N LEU A 126 -3.69 -8.09 -13.68
CA LEU A 126 -4.96 -7.34 -13.68
C LEU A 126 -5.83 -7.69 -14.89
N ALA A 127 -5.24 -7.83 -16.08
CA ALA A 127 -5.96 -8.19 -17.29
C ALA A 127 -6.65 -9.55 -17.14
N VAL A 128 -5.91 -10.56 -16.65
CA VAL A 128 -6.44 -11.91 -16.43
C VAL A 128 -7.44 -11.92 -15.27
N ALA A 129 -7.16 -11.24 -14.16
CA ALA A 129 -8.07 -11.17 -13.01
C ALA A 129 -9.41 -10.48 -13.35
N LYS A 130 -9.41 -9.51 -14.27
CA LYS A 130 -10.65 -8.90 -14.78
C LYS A 130 -11.42 -9.84 -15.70
N ALA A 131 -10.74 -10.66 -16.50
CA ALA A 131 -11.39 -11.60 -17.39
C ALA A 131 -11.98 -12.81 -16.63
N ASP A 132 -11.19 -13.41 -15.74
CA ASP A 132 -11.55 -14.71 -15.12
C ASP A 132 -12.40 -14.55 -13.85
N ILE A 133 -12.11 -13.53 -13.03
CA ILE A 133 -12.73 -13.33 -11.71
C ILE A 133 -13.63 -12.07 -11.70
N ASN A 134 -13.74 -11.36 -12.83
CA ASN A 134 -14.49 -10.10 -12.94
C ASN A 134 -14.08 -9.08 -11.84
N PHE A 135 -12.78 -8.99 -11.57
CA PHE A 135 -12.23 -8.20 -10.48
C PHE A 135 -12.64 -6.71 -10.56
N PRO A 136 -13.31 -6.14 -9.53
CA PRO A 136 -13.87 -4.79 -9.58
C PRO A 136 -12.83 -3.68 -9.38
N GLY A 137 -11.62 -4.03 -8.91
CA GLY A 137 -10.58 -3.08 -8.59
C GLY A 137 -9.68 -2.69 -9.76
N GLU A 138 -8.80 -1.73 -9.50
CA GLU A 138 -7.77 -1.30 -10.43
C GLU A 138 -6.38 -1.76 -9.96
N LYS A 139 -5.33 -1.39 -10.72
CA LYS A 139 -3.93 -1.76 -10.48
C LYS A 139 -3.48 -1.53 -9.03
N THR A 140 -3.82 -0.37 -8.46
CA THR A 140 -3.42 0.00 -7.09
C THR A 140 -4.13 -0.84 -6.02
N THR A 141 -5.40 -1.17 -6.23
CA THR A 141 -6.15 -2.05 -5.35
C THR A 141 -5.62 -3.48 -5.44
N LEU A 142 -5.41 -4.00 -6.64
CA LEU A 142 -4.84 -5.33 -6.86
C LEU A 142 -3.49 -5.45 -6.15
N ARG A 143 -2.61 -4.43 -6.28
CA ARG A 143 -1.34 -4.40 -5.54
C ARG A 143 -1.56 -4.55 -4.04
N ARG A 144 -2.47 -3.76 -3.46
CA ARG A 144 -2.75 -3.79 -2.02
C ARG A 144 -3.27 -5.16 -1.58
N ILE A 145 -4.12 -5.78 -2.40
CA ILE A 145 -4.66 -7.11 -2.12
C ILE A 145 -3.57 -8.16 -2.10
N LEU A 146 -2.74 -8.19 -3.16
CA LEU A 146 -1.62 -9.12 -3.26
C LEU A 146 -0.65 -8.97 -2.07
N VAL A 147 -0.29 -7.74 -1.68
CA VAL A 147 0.62 -7.50 -0.54
C VAL A 147 -0.01 -7.88 0.80
N ASN A 148 -1.18 -7.31 1.10
CA ASN A 148 -1.71 -7.32 2.46
C ASN A 148 -2.44 -8.62 2.81
N TYR A 149 -3.13 -9.24 1.85
CA TYR A 149 -3.96 -10.42 2.12
C TYR A 149 -3.27 -11.72 1.71
N LEU A 150 -2.50 -11.70 0.62
CA LEU A 150 -1.81 -12.88 0.11
C LEU A 150 -0.32 -12.92 0.50
N GLY A 151 0.19 -11.86 1.14
CA GLY A 151 1.55 -11.78 1.65
C GLY A 151 2.62 -11.54 0.58
N TYR A 152 2.23 -11.06 -0.60
CA TYR A 152 3.17 -10.96 -1.71
C TYR A 152 4.12 -9.75 -1.60
N LYS A 153 5.44 -9.93 -1.78
CA LYS A 153 6.42 -8.82 -1.82
C LYS A 153 6.90 -8.51 -3.23
N PHE A 154 6.81 -7.26 -3.66
CA PHE A 154 7.20 -6.81 -4.99
C PHE A 154 8.71 -6.49 -5.03
N LYS A 155 9.50 -7.27 -5.79
CA LYS A 155 10.92 -6.96 -6.03
C LYS A 155 11.16 -6.51 -7.47
N LYS A 156 12.09 -5.56 -7.67
CA LYS A 156 12.54 -5.18 -9.01
C LYS A 156 13.45 -6.26 -9.58
N CYS A 157 13.19 -6.64 -10.83
CA CYS A 157 13.95 -7.62 -11.56
C CYS A 157 15.01 -6.93 -12.42
N LYS A 158 16.30 -7.28 -12.29
CA LYS A 158 17.34 -6.81 -13.24
C LYS A 158 17.39 -7.64 -14.52
N ASN A 159 17.16 -8.96 -14.42
CA ASN A 159 17.13 -9.86 -15.58
C ASN A 159 15.99 -10.88 -15.44
N ALA A 160 15.05 -10.85 -16.37
CA ALA A 160 13.84 -11.66 -16.32
C ALA A 160 14.13 -13.16 -16.42
N ARG A 161 15.10 -13.57 -17.26
CA ARG A 161 15.40 -14.99 -17.50
C ARG A 161 16.00 -15.67 -16.26
N ARG A 162 16.83 -14.95 -15.48
CA ARG A 162 17.46 -15.47 -14.26
C ARG A 162 16.47 -15.84 -13.16
N VAL A 163 15.27 -15.24 -13.16
CA VAL A 163 14.22 -15.54 -12.17
C VAL A 163 13.45 -16.81 -12.51
N LEU A 164 13.29 -17.09 -13.80
CA LEU A 164 12.50 -18.23 -14.28
C LEU A 164 13.35 -19.49 -14.48
N MET A 165 14.67 -19.34 -14.63
CA MET A 165 15.59 -20.45 -14.81
C MET A 165 16.25 -20.88 -13.50
N GLN A 166 16.61 -22.15 -13.44
CA GLN A 166 17.54 -22.65 -12.44
C GLN A 166 18.87 -21.89 -12.55
N LYS A 167 19.50 -21.57 -11.43
CA LYS A 167 20.82 -20.93 -11.46
C LYS A 167 21.82 -21.86 -12.19
N PRO A 168 22.72 -21.30 -13.03
CA PRO A 168 23.59 -22.09 -13.90
C PRO A 168 24.55 -23.01 -13.14
N ASP A 169 25.00 -22.60 -11.95
CA ASP A 169 25.71 -23.45 -11.00
C ASP A 169 24.88 -24.69 -10.63
N ILE A 170 23.65 -24.51 -10.16
CA ILE A 170 22.77 -25.63 -9.76
C ILE A 170 22.47 -26.55 -10.96
N ALA A 171 22.28 -25.98 -12.16
CA ALA A 171 22.11 -26.76 -13.39
C ALA A 171 23.36 -27.59 -13.72
N ALA A 172 24.56 -27.00 -13.59
CA ALA A 172 25.82 -27.71 -13.77
C ALA A 172 26.02 -28.82 -12.73
N TRP A 173 25.69 -28.58 -11.46
CA TRP A 173 25.69 -29.58 -10.39
C TRP A 173 24.77 -30.76 -10.74
N ARG A 174 23.55 -30.48 -11.19
CA ARG A 174 22.60 -31.50 -11.64
C ARG A 174 23.13 -32.30 -12.82
N ALA A 175 23.73 -31.65 -13.83
CA ALA A 175 24.31 -32.33 -14.99
C ALA A 175 25.48 -33.24 -14.59
N ARG A 176 26.36 -32.79 -13.68
CA ARG A 176 27.44 -33.62 -13.11
C ARG A 176 26.89 -34.84 -12.39
N TYR A 177 25.88 -34.65 -11.53
CA TYR A 177 25.23 -35.74 -10.82
C TYR A 177 24.59 -36.75 -11.78
N LEU A 178 23.83 -36.29 -12.78
CA LEU A 178 23.17 -37.16 -13.75
C LEU A 178 24.17 -37.93 -14.62
N ARG A 179 25.29 -37.31 -15.03
CA ARG A 179 26.39 -38.00 -15.72
C ARG A 179 26.99 -39.10 -14.86
N ARG A 180 27.39 -38.78 -13.63
CA ARG A 180 27.96 -39.76 -12.69
C ARG A 180 26.99 -40.90 -12.41
N LYS A 181 25.69 -40.60 -12.25
CA LYS A 181 24.64 -41.62 -12.06
C LYS A 181 24.52 -42.53 -13.28
N LYS A 182 24.61 -41.99 -14.50
CA LYS A 182 24.58 -42.75 -15.76
C LYS A 182 25.81 -43.64 -15.90
N GLU A 183 27.02 -43.09 -15.73
CA GLU A 183 28.29 -43.83 -15.74
C GLU A 183 28.25 -45.01 -14.75
N ASN A 184 27.80 -44.77 -13.51
CA ASN A 184 27.62 -45.84 -12.52
C ASN A 184 26.57 -46.89 -12.92
N SER A 185 25.56 -46.52 -13.70
CA SER A 185 24.54 -47.47 -14.18
C SER A 185 25.11 -48.35 -15.30
N GLU A 186 25.97 -47.79 -16.15
CA GLU A 186 26.63 -48.47 -17.27
C GLU A 186 27.72 -49.47 -16.83
N LEU A 187 28.34 -49.26 -15.66
CA LEU A 187 29.34 -50.17 -15.07
C LEU A 187 28.79 -51.54 -14.61
N GLY A 188 27.48 -51.79 -14.67
CA GLY A 188 26.92 -53.13 -14.49
C GLY A 188 27.24 -53.77 -13.12
N ALA A 189 28.05 -54.84 -13.13
CA ALA A 189 28.48 -55.58 -11.94
C ALA A 189 29.60 -54.86 -11.16
N ASP A 190 30.36 -53.97 -11.81
CA ASP A 190 31.48 -53.21 -11.21
C ASP A 190 31.03 -51.85 -10.67
N LYS A 191 29.76 -51.76 -10.27
CA LYS A 191 29.20 -50.56 -9.63
C LYS A 191 30.04 -50.19 -8.43
N LYS A 192 30.73 -49.05 -8.48
CA LYS A 192 31.43 -48.48 -7.32
C LYS A 192 30.39 -48.21 -6.22
N PRO A 193 30.38 -48.97 -5.11
CA PRO A 193 29.48 -48.66 -4.01
C PRO A 193 29.97 -47.35 -3.41
N ALA A 194 29.25 -46.26 -3.65
CA ALA A 194 29.65 -44.91 -3.24
C ALA A 194 30.00 -44.83 -1.74
N ILE A 195 29.48 -45.73 -0.92
CA ILE A 195 29.69 -45.79 0.53
C ILE A 195 31.12 -46.18 0.91
N GLN A 196 31.82 -47.00 0.11
CA GLN A 196 33.17 -47.48 0.47
C GLN A 196 34.27 -46.44 0.21
N SER A 197 34.03 -45.49 -0.70
CA SER A 197 34.99 -44.44 -1.05
C SER A 197 34.87 -43.16 -0.19
N ILE A 198 33.85 -43.04 0.65
CA ILE A 198 33.63 -41.81 1.43
C ILE A 198 34.50 -41.89 2.69
N THR A 199 35.48 -41.00 2.78
CA THR A 199 36.33 -40.91 3.96
C THR A 199 35.65 -40.10 5.07
N ALA A 200 36.11 -40.23 6.32
CA ALA A 200 35.59 -39.44 7.43
C ALA A 200 35.74 -37.93 7.22
N SER A 201 36.76 -37.50 6.47
CA SER A 201 36.98 -36.08 6.15
C SER A 201 35.96 -35.56 5.12
N ASP A 202 35.54 -36.40 4.17
CA ASP A 202 34.48 -36.07 3.21
C ASP A 202 33.12 -35.92 3.90
N TRP A 203 32.80 -36.83 4.83
CA TRP A 203 31.62 -36.70 5.71
C TRP A 203 31.64 -35.40 6.51
N LYS A 204 32.78 -35.04 7.09
CA LYS A 204 32.92 -33.78 7.86
C LYS A 204 32.72 -32.54 6.98
N LYS A 205 33.19 -32.55 5.73
CA LYS A 205 32.95 -31.46 4.79
C LYS A 205 31.46 -31.33 4.45
N GLU A 206 30.78 -32.45 4.22
CA GLU A 206 29.36 -32.45 3.87
C GLU A 206 28.49 -31.99 5.04
N VAL A 207 28.78 -32.47 6.26
CA VAL A 207 28.10 -32.00 7.49
C VAL A 207 28.26 -30.49 7.66
N ASN A 208 29.49 -29.97 7.53
CA ASN A 208 29.74 -28.53 7.61
C ASN A 208 29.04 -27.73 6.48
N HIS A 209 28.82 -28.34 5.32
CA HIS A 209 28.08 -27.73 4.22
C HIS A 209 26.58 -27.69 4.53
N ILE A 210 26.02 -28.79 5.02
CA ILE A 210 24.62 -28.90 5.42
C ILE A 210 24.33 -27.95 6.58
N GLU A 211 25.14 -27.89 7.63
CA GLU A 211 24.97 -26.93 8.74
C GLU A 211 24.96 -25.48 8.26
N ARG A 212 25.80 -25.16 7.27
CA ARG A 212 25.83 -23.82 6.65
C ARG A 212 24.55 -23.56 5.85
N LEU A 213 24.10 -24.52 5.06
CA LEU A 213 22.86 -24.44 4.30
C LEU A 213 21.66 -24.34 5.23
N GLU A 214 21.59 -25.16 6.27
CA GLU A 214 20.53 -25.12 7.28
C GLU A 214 20.52 -23.79 8.01
N LYS A 215 21.67 -23.21 8.37
CA LYS A 215 21.72 -21.86 8.95
C LYS A 215 21.22 -20.81 7.96
N GLU A 216 21.63 -20.90 6.69
CA GLU A 216 21.16 -20.01 5.63
C GLU A 216 19.65 -20.15 5.39
N TYR A 217 19.12 -21.38 5.39
CA TYR A 217 17.69 -21.66 5.27
C TYR A 217 16.96 -21.20 6.51
N TRP A 218 17.47 -21.43 7.72
CA TRP A 218 16.88 -20.98 8.98
C TRP A 218 16.86 -19.45 9.10
N GLU A 219 17.89 -18.75 8.63
CA GLU A 219 17.89 -17.29 8.53
C GLU A 219 16.88 -16.78 7.49
N LYS A 220 16.67 -17.53 6.39
CA LYS A 220 15.64 -17.25 5.39
C LYS A 220 14.22 -17.68 5.82
N ASP A 221 14.09 -18.68 6.68
CA ASP A 221 12.82 -19.30 7.13
C ASP A 221 12.36 -18.79 8.50
N ARG A 222 13.22 -18.16 9.32
CA ARG A 222 12.76 -17.25 10.40
C ARG A 222 12.03 -16.03 9.84
N LEU A 223 12.22 -15.71 8.56
CA LEU A 223 11.37 -14.81 7.78
C LEU A 223 10.13 -15.52 7.19
N GLY A 224 10.04 -16.83 7.37
CA GLY A 224 9.09 -17.77 6.78
C GLY A 224 7.94 -18.18 7.68
N GLU A 225 8.03 -18.31 9.01
CA GLU A 225 6.83 -18.71 9.81
C GLU A 225 5.65 -17.70 9.77
N MET A 226 5.83 -16.54 9.12
CA MET A 226 4.78 -15.58 8.74
C MET A 226 4.45 -15.56 7.23
N HIS A 227 4.85 -16.60 6.49
CA HIS A 227 4.93 -16.81 5.04
C HIS A 227 4.36 -15.68 4.16
N GLN A 228 5.21 -14.68 3.88
CA GLN A 228 5.09 -13.77 2.75
C GLN A 228 5.67 -14.41 1.48
N ARG A 229 4.87 -14.62 0.43
CA ARG A 229 5.37 -15.07 -0.89
C ARG A 229 6.19 -13.95 -1.54
N GLU A 230 7.52 -14.06 -1.59
CA GLU A 230 8.31 -13.09 -2.35
C GLU A 230 8.08 -13.26 -3.85
N PHE A 231 7.67 -12.20 -4.56
CA PHE A 231 7.45 -12.26 -6.00
C PHE A 231 8.07 -11.07 -6.72
N ILE A 232 8.64 -11.33 -7.88
CA ILE A 232 9.46 -10.34 -8.57
C ILE A 232 8.60 -9.68 -9.64
N ILE A 233 8.33 -8.38 -9.50
CA ILE A 233 7.63 -7.58 -10.51
C ILE A 233 8.62 -6.70 -11.25
N SER A 234 8.64 -6.88 -12.57
CA SER A 234 9.14 -5.86 -13.48
C SER A 234 8.25 -4.61 -13.39
N PHE A 235 8.83 -3.52 -12.87
CA PHE A 235 8.26 -2.19 -12.97
C PHE A 235 8.74 -1.63 -14.30
N GLY A 236 8.01 -1.92 -15.38
CA GLY A 236 8.36 -1.43 -16.71
C GLY A 236 8.44 0.09 -16.73
N GLY A 237 9.62 0.60 -17.10
CA GLY A 237 9.71 1.81 -17.90
C GLY A 237 9.10 1.52 -19.27
N GLU A 238 8.68 2.58 -19.94
CA GLU A 238 8.05 2.53 -21.26
C GLU A 238 8.96 1.77 -22.24
N GLU A 239 8.45 0.68 -22.80
CA GLU A 239 9.12 -0.05 -23.88
C GLU A 239 8.40 0.35 -25.17
N THR A 240 9.06 1.24 -25.91
CA THR A 240 8.78 1.47 -27.33
C THR A 240 9.15 0.18 -28.06
N SER A 241 8.25 -0.31 -28.90
CA SER A 241 8.54 -1.42 -29.81
C SER A 241 9.77 -1.09 -30.66
N SER A 242 10.87 -1.80 -30.46
CA SER A 242 11.93 -1.89 -31.47
C SER A 242 12.24 -3.36 -31.70
N SER A 243 11.93 -3.75 -32.93
CA SER A 243 12.42 -4.96 -33.58
C SER A 243 13.93 -4.87 -33.79
N GLU A 244 14.50 -6.02 -34.15
CA GLU A 244 15.85 -6.24 -34.73
C GLU A 244 16.99 -6.34 -33.69
N SER A 245 17.94 -7.26 -33.80
CA SER A 245 18.24 -8.34 -34.75
C SER A 245 19.33 -9.19 -34.08
N GLU A 246 19.35 -10.49 -34.37
CA GLU A 246 20.41 -11.38 -33.87
C GLU A 246 21.75 -11.04 -34.53
N SER A 247 22.79 -10.91 -33.72
CA SER A 247 24.17 -11.01 -34.15
C SER A 247 24.93 -11.80 -33.09
N GLU A 248 25.25 -13.04 -33.42
CA GLU A 248 26.24 -13.84 -32.71
C GLU A 248 27.61 -13.19 -32.88
N SER A 249 28.27 -12.87 -31.77
CA SER A 249 29.72 -12.66 -31.75
C SER A 249 30.30 -13.62 -30.72
N GLU A 250 30.94 -14.67 -31.22
CA GLU A 250 31.80 -15.56 -30.46
C GLU A 250 32.95 -14.75 -29.86
N ASN A 251 33.00 -14.66 -28.53
CA ASN A 251 34.23 -14.36 -27.83
C ASN A 251 34.65 -15.64 -27.12
N GLU A 252 35.58 -16.35 -27.74
CA GLU A 252 36.37 -17.40 -27.12
C GLU A 252 37.37 -16.77 -26.14
N ASP A 253 36.94 -16.49 -24.90
CA ASP A 253 37.87 -16.19 -23.82
C ASP A 253 38.33 -17.48 -23.16
N MET A 254 39.55 -17.86 -23.53
CA MET A 254 40.42 -18.91 -22.98
C MET A 254 40.28 -19.08 -21.46
N MET A 255 39.75 -20.22 -21.04
CA MET A 255 39.78 -20.66 -19.64
C MET A 255 41.08 -21.41 -19.39
N ASP A 256 42.16 -20.64 -19.18
CA ASP A 256 43.45 -21.17 -18.78
C ASP A 256 43.47 -21.41 -17.26
N GLY A 257 43.95 -22.59 -16.83
CA GLY A 257 44.22 -22.88 -15.42
C GLY A 257 43.33 -23.92 -14.75
N ILE A 258 43.39 -25.18 -15.20
CA ILE A 258 43.19 -26.33 -14.31
C ILE A 258 44.44 -27.21 -14.44
N GLU A 259 45.34 -27.11 -13.46
CA GLU A 259 46.43 -28.07 -13.31
C GLU A 259 45.85 -29.47 -13.07
N ALA A 260 46.28 -30.42 -13.90
CA ALA A 260 45.96 -31.82 -13.75
C ALA A 260 46.62 -32.35 -12.47
N ILE A 261 45.81 -32.77 -11.50
CA ILE A 261 46.29 -33.56 -10.36
C ILE A 261 46.56 -34.97 -10.90
N SER A 262 47.83 -35.28 -11.17
CA SER A 262 48.29 -36.63 -11.43
C SER A 262 48.20 -37.46 -10.14
N TYR A 263 47.43 -38.54 -10.17
CA TYR A 263 47.54 -39.58 -9.15
C TYR A 263 48.69 -40.51 -9.56
N SER A 264 49.74 -40.53 -8.73
CA SER A 264 50.78 -41.53 -8.81
C SER A 264 50.22 -42.87 -8.33
N ASP A 265 50.22 -43.87 -9.21
CA ASP A 265 50.06 -45.27 -8.83
C ASP A 265 51.30 -45.69 -8.03
N ASN A 266 51.10 -46.06 -6.76
CA ASN A 266 52.09 -46.80 -6.00
C ASN A 266 51.62 -48.26 -5.90
N GLU A 267 52.48 -49.15 -6.41
CA GLU A 267 52.48 -50.60 -6.13
C GLU A 267 52.51 -50.92 -4.63
#